data_AF-A0A3M1H1M2-F1
#
_entry.id   AF-A0A3M1H1M2-F1
#
_cell.length_a   1.000
_cell.length_b   1.000
_cell.length_c   1.000
_cell.angle_alpha   90.00
_cell.angle_beta   90.00
_cell.angle_gamma   90.00
#
_symmetry.space_group_name_H-M   'P 1'
#
loop_
_entity.id
_entity.type
_entity.pdbx_description
1 polymer ?
#
loop_
_entity_poly.entity_id
_entity_poly.type
_entity_poly.pdbx_seq_one_letter_code
_entity_poly.pdbx_strand_id
1 'polypeptide(L)'
;MVKGGTSVPVGAFSTHRLNQLLGKSLFSEELVEALENLGCDVDGLDTLVLQSCPSCHILLERFESSSPIQQCKECGYEGEAPFPEVQKTEVIRLDLLADRPDLLDVAGLTRALKGYLGIQTGLPKYRVQKSKVEVQISPKAPPYRPHILCALVDLEVDTEILREIMGLQESLHWAIGRDRKLSSIGVYDLDTIEPPIQYTSVDPDSFAFAPLGMGDQEMTCKQILENHPKGVGYAHLLEKKEVFPILMDCKGQVLSMPPIINSEETKVKVGSSHLFVDVTGTDEKPVQDTLHTLLCSLAELGGKIKSVNMIKGKKRLLSPILEDRKITLNYERAQKWIGKDFSIKELNQYLKRMRLKGSKKEKKIYTISYPPYRSDIKHEVDIIEDIAIAIGYKNLEPALVSTLTLGQEREEEVLSNQVRAVLTGLGFQEIMSLMQTTEENHFTKLGLKPGDYVRIENPKTFGQNVVRCHLMTGILEVFQKNRLAPKPQLFFEVGDVVFLDLEQETSTGQERRVVFGISDAGAGYADVRSVMDALLRELGREGEYEAYPHAAYIPGRTARVRAGEWIGFLGEIHPQVLNNFDIPYPVAMGELSFGRII
;
A
#
# COMPACT_ATOMS: atom_id res chain seq x y z
N MET A 1 -9.35 -7.36 -10.88
CA MET A 1 -8.74 -6.19 -10.19
C MET A 1 -8.17 -5.22 -11.23
N VAL A 2 -8.47 -3.92 -11.16
CA VAL A 2 -7.86 -2.92 -12.06
C VAL A 2 -6.53 -2.47 -11.46
N LYS A 3 -5.40 -2.83 -12.07
CA LYS A 3 -4.06 -2.41 -11.63
C LYS A 3 -3.80 -0.93 -12.02
N GLY A 4 -4.04 -0.02 -11.08
CA GLY A 4 -3.47 1.33 -11.05
C GLY A 4 -2.25 1.37 -10.12
N GLY A 5 -1.21 2.14 -10.47
CA GLY A 5 0.04 2.18 -9.70
C GLY A 5 -0.11 2.69 -8.27
N THR A 6 0.57 2.05 -7.32
CA THR A 6 0.70 2.43 -5.88
C THR A 6 -0.59 2.65 -5.08
N SER A 7 -1.77 2.49 -5.68
CA SER A 7 -3.06 2.50 -5.00
C SER A 7 -3.35 1.12 -4.40
N VAL A 8 -4.00 1.11 -3.23
CA VAL A 8 -4.60 -0.10 -2.66
C VAL A 8 -5.50 -0.73 -3.75
N PRO A 9 -5.43 -2.06 -3.98
CA PRO A 9 -6.29 -2.68 -4.98
C PRO A 9 -7.75 -2.51 -4.59
N VAL A 10 -8.58 -2.13 -5.56
CA VAL A 10 -10.03 -2.05 -5.38
C VAL A 10 -10.65 -3.38 -5.78
N GLY A 11 -11.40 -3.99 -4.87
CA GLY A 11 -12.26 -5.15 -5.12
C GLY A 11 -13.67 -4.71 -5.49
N ALA A 12 -14.32 -5.43 -6.42
CA ALA A 12 -15.70 -5.19 -6.81
C ALA A 12 -16.54 -6.43 -6.52
N PHE A 13 -17.56 -6.30 -5.67
CA PHE A 13 -18.34 -7.42 -5.14
C PHE A 13 -19.82 -7.27 -5.50
N SER A 14 -20.37 -8.23 -6.24
CA SER A 14 -21.78 -8.21 -6.66
C SER A 14 -22.74 -8.26 -5.46
N THR A 15 -23.64 -7.28 -5.38
CA THR A 15 -24.69 -7.22 -4.34
C THR A 15 -25.63 -8.42 -4.42
N HIS A 16 -26.00 -8.81 -5.65
CA HIS A 16 -26.79 -10.00 -5.93
C HIS A 16 -26.10 -11.27 -5.42
N ARG A 17 -24.80 -11.45 -5.74
CA ARG A 17 -24.04 -12.63 -5.32
C ARG A 17 -23.88 -12.71 -3.80
N LEU A 18 -23.62 -11.58 -3.13
CA LEU A 18 -23.60 -11.51 -1.67
C LEU A 18 -24.93 -11.95 -1.07
N ASN A 19 -26.05 -11.41 -1.54
CA ASN A 19 -27.39 -11.77 -1.08
C ASN A 19 -27.70 -13.27 -1.31
N GLN A 20 -27.30 -13.81 -2.47
CA GLN A 20 -27.45 -15.23 -2.79
C GLN A 20 -26.71 -16.11 -1.77
N LEU A 21 -25.43 -15.82 -1.51
CA LEU A 21 -24.62 -16.62 -0.57
C LEU A 21 -25.01 -16.39 0.90
N LEU A 22 -25.56 -15.22 1.24
CA LEU A 22 -26.14 -14.93 2.54
C LEU A 22 -27.45 -15.71 2.78
N GLY A 23 -28.17 -16.06 1.71
CA GLY A 23 -29.52 -16.62 1.80
C GLY A 23 -30.55 -15.61 2.34
N LYS A 24 -30.26 -14.31 2.21
CA LYS A 24 -31.10 -13.19 2.66
C LYS A 24 -31.00 -12.06 1.65
N SER A 25 -32.13 -11.48 1.27
CA SER A 25 -32.18 -10.29 0.42
C SER A 25 -32.09 -9.03 1.28
N LEU A 26 -30.96 -8.34 1.21
CA LEU A 26 -30.70 -7.04 1.81
C LEU A 26 -30.59 -5.98 0.72
N PHE A 27 -30.96 -4.74 1.05
CA PHE A 27 -30.70 -3.61 0.18
C PHE A 27 -29.20 -3.31 0.11
N SER A 28 -28.77 -2.68 -0.99
CA SER A 28 -27.36 -2.39 -1.23
C SER A 28 -26.80 -1.45 -0.16
N GLU A 29 -27.60 -0.51 0.34
CA GLU A 29 -27.24 0.38 1.44
C GLU A 29 -27.03 -0.37 2.77
N GLU A 30 -27.85 -1.39 3.05
CA GLU A 30 -27.70 -2.22 4.26
C GLU A 30 -26.41 -3.06 4.20
N LEU A 31 -26.04 -3.55 3.01
CA LEU A 31 -24.78 -4.26 2.80
C LEU A 31 -23.59 -3.34 2.98
N VAL A 32 -23.64 -2.13 2.41
CA VAL A 32 -22.61 -1.09 2.59
C VAL A 32 -22.42 -0.77 4.07
N GLU A 33 -23.48 -0.42 4.78
CA GLU A 33 -23.40 -0.11 6.22
C GLU A 33 -22.85 -1.30 7.03
N ALA A 34 -23.23 -2.54 6.70
CA ALA A 34 -22.73 -3.72 7.40
C ALA A 34 -21.23 -3.96 7.14
N LEU A 35 -20.74 -3.68 5.94
CA LEU A 35 -19.33 -3.78 5.57
C LEU A 35 -18.48 -2.68 6.21
N GLU A 36 -18.96 -1.43 6.20
CA GLU A 36 -18.32 -0.32 6.91
C GLU A 36 -18.21 -0.61 8.41
N ASN A 37 -19.28 -1.10 9.02
CA ASN A 37 -19.27 -1.46 10.43
C ASN A 37 -18.36 -2.66 10.75
N LEU A 38 -18.03 -3.50 9.76
CA LEU A 38 -17.04 -4.56 9.87
C LEU A 38 -15.59 -4.07 9.72
N GLY A 39 -15.39 -2.78 9.41
CA GLY A 39 -14.08 -2.17 9.17
C GLY A 39 -13.60 -2.26 7.71
N CYS A 40 -14.48 -2.62 6.76
CA CYS A 40 -14.15 -2.53 5.35
C CYS A 40 -14.21 -1.07 4.89
N ASP A 41 -13.23 -0.64 4.10
CA ASP A 41 -13.21 0.68 3.48
C ASP A 41 -14.04 0.64 2.19
N VAL A 42 -15.28 1.13 2.28
CA VAL A 42 -16.24 1.10 1.18
C VAL A 42 -16.13 2.40 0.38
N ASP A 43 -15.62 2.30 -0.84
CA ASP A 43 -15.51 3.44 -1.77
C ASP A 43 -16.89 3.85 -2.31
N GLY A 44 -17.78 2.87 -2.52
CA GLY A 44 -19.18 3.12 -2.86
C GLY A 44 -19.82 2.02 -3.72
N LEU A 45 -20.98 2.35 -4.29
CA LEU A 45 -21.68 1.52 -5.27
C LEU A 45 -21.29 1.95 -6.69
N ASP A 46 -21.10 0.97 -7.56
CA ASP A 46 -20.82 1.18 -8.99
C ASP A 46 -21.49 0.07 -9.81
N THR A 47 -21.50 0.22 -11.13
CA THR A 47 -21.99 -0.81 -12.05
C THR A 47 -20.83 -1.41 -12.81
N LEU A 48 -20.61 -2.71 -12.61
CA LEU A 48 -19.66 -3.49 -13.39
C LEU A 48 -20.30 -3.91 -14.70
N VAL A 49 -19.67 -3.57 -15.82
CA VAL A 49 -20.09 -3.93 -17.17
C VAL A 49 -19.13 -4.97 -17.72
N LEU A 50 -19.67 -6.12 -18.12
CA LEU A 50 -18.95 -7.16 -18.85
C LEU A 50 -19.08 -6.91 -20.36
N GLN A 51 -17.96 -6.85 -21.06
CA GLN A 51 -17.90 -6.74 -22.52
C GLN A 51 -17.22 -7.98 -23.12
N SER A 52 -17.73 -8.51 -24.23
CA SER A 52 -17.11 -9.65 -24.92
C SER A 52 -16.21 -9.17 -26.06
N CYS A 53 -14.96 -9.62 -26.09
CA CYS A 53 -14.09 -9.37 -27.23
C CYS A 53 -14.69 -9.97 -28.52
N PRO A 54 -14.87 -9.20 -29.61
CA PRO A 54 -15.41 -9.74 -30.86
C PRO A 54 -14.55 -10.84 -31.51
N SER A 55 -13.24 -10.88 -31.21
CA SER A 55 -12.32 -11.84 -31.81
C SER A 55 -12.15 -13.13 -30.99
N CYS A 56 -11.80 -13.02 -29.71
CA CYS A 56 -11.53 -14.19 -28.87
C CYS A 56 -12.67 -14.52 -27.87
N HIS A 57 -13.75 -13.74 -27.89
CA HIS A 57 -14.92 -13.88 -27.02
C HIS A 57 -14.68 -13.81 -25.51
N ILE A 58 -13.44 -13.49 -25.09
CA ILE A 58 -13.12 -13.29 -23.68
C ILE A 58 -13.95 -12.16 -23.10
N LEU A 59 -14.41 -12.35 -21.87
CA LEU A 59 -15.17 -11.35 -21.14
C LEU A 59 -14.19 -10.44 -20.40
N LEU A 60 -14.32 -9.14 -20.63
CA LEU A 60 -13.52 -8.10 -20.03
C LEU A 60 -14.41 -7.23 -19.15
N GLU A 61 -13.89 -6.86 -17.98
CA GLU A 61 -14.63 -6.09 -16.99
C GLU A 61 -14.22 -4.62 -17.05
N ARG A 62 -15.21 -3.72 -16.97
CA ARG A 62 -15.01 -2.29 -16.71
C ARG A 62 -16.07 -1.77 -15.76
N PHE A 63 -15.78 -0.66 -15.10
CA PHE A 63 -16.83 0.13 -14.45
C PHE A 63 -17.58 0.96 -15.48
N GLU A 64 -18.87 1.20 -15.25
CA GLU A 64 -19.71 1.99 -16.14
C GLU A 64 -19.18 3.43 -16.30
N SER A 65 -18.59 3.97 -15.22
CA SER A 65 -17.89 5.26 -15.17
C SER A 65 -16.60 5.32 -15.98
N SER A 66 -16.02 4.17 -16.34
CA SER A 66 -14.76 4.07 -17.09
C SER A 66 -14.99 4.02 -18.60
N SER A 67 -14.00 4.47 -19.37
CA SER A 67 -14.03 4.41 -20.83
C SER A 67 -14.33 2.99 -21.35
N PRO A 68 -15.21 2.84 -22.36
CA PRO A 68 -15.50 1.54 -22.95
C PRO A 68 -14.26 0.85 -23.54
N ILE A 69 -14.18 -0.47 -23.42
CA ILE A 69 -13.05 -1.24 -23.91
C ILE A 69 -13.13 -1.36 -25.44
N GLN A 70 -12.04 -0.97 -26.10
CA GLN A 70 -11.87 -1.07 -27.56
C GLN A 70 -10.67 -1.94 -27.97
N GLN A 71 -9.79 -2.28 -27.03
CA GLN A 71 -8.63 -3.12 -27.25
C GLN A 71 -8.63 -4.29 -26.28
N CYS A 72 -8.51 -5.50 -26.81
CA CYS A 72 -8.40 -6.72 -26.02
C CYS A 72 -6.95 -6.91 -25.58
N LYS A 73 -6.70 -6.86 -24.27
CA LYS A 73 -5.36 -7.07 -23.69
C LYS A 73 -4.83 -8.51 -23.86
N GLU A 74 -5.72 -9.46 -24.10
CA GLU A 74 -5.38 -10.89 -24.17
C GLU A 74 -5.00 -11.31 -25.59
N CYS A 75 -5.80 -10.95 -26.61
CA CYS A 75 -5.53 -11.32 -28.00
C CYS A 75 -5.02 -10.17 -28.90
N GLY A 76 -4.90 -8.95 -28.35
CA GLY A 76 -4.43 -7.77 -29.08
C GLY A 76 -5.43 -7.19 -30.10
N TYR A 77 -6.67 -7.70 -30.17
CA TYR A 77 -7.69 -7.20 -31.10
C TYR A 77 -8.09 -5.76 -30.75
N GLU A 78 -8.02 -4.86 -31.74
CA GLU A 78 -8.51 -3.48 -31.67
C GLU A 78 -9.78 -3.36 -32.53
N GLY A 79 -10.87 -2.94 -31.91
CA GLY A 79 -12.13 -2.67 -32.58
C GLY A 79 -12.29 -1.18 -32.90
N GLU A 80 -12.93 -0.87 -34.03
CA GLU A 80 -13.33 0.50 -34.38
C GLU A 80 -14.44 1.04 -33.44
N ALA A 81 -15.19 0.14 -32.81
CA ALA A 81 -16.24 0.43 -31.84
C ALA A 81 -15.98 -0.28 -30.51
N PRO A 82 -16.57 0.21 -29.40
CA PRO A 82 -16.53 -0.51 -28.12
C PRO A 82 -17.04 -1.93 -28.23
N PHE A 83 -16.43 -2.83 -27.46
CA PHE A 83 -16.83 -4.23 -27.41
C PHE A 83 -18.29 -4.39 -26.93
N PRO A 84 -19.05 -5.36 -27.45
CA PRO A 84 -20.45 -5.57 -27.07
C PRO A 84 -20.61 -5.87 -25.58
N GLU A 85 -21.54 -5.17 -24.92
CA GLU A 85 -21.91 -5.41 -23.54
C GLU A 85 -22.74 -6.70 -23.41
N VAL A 86 -22.37 -7.55 -22.45
CA VAL A 86 -22.99 -8.84 -22.19
C VAL A 86 -23.86 -8.79 -20.94
N GLN A 87 -23.38 -8.15 -19.88
CA GLN A 87 -24.03 -8.11 -18.59
C GLN A 87 -23.65 -6.84 -17.84
N LYS A 88 -24.61 -6.29 -17.09
CA LYS A 88 -24.38 -5.25 -16.09
C LYS A 88 -24.73 -5.79 -14.72
N THR A 89 -23.88 -5.52 -13.73
CA THR A 89 -24.05 -6.00 -12.36
C THR A 89 -23.73 -4.86 -11.40
N GLU A 90 -24.64 -4.57 -10.49
CA GLU A 90 -24.36 -3.65 -9.39
C GLU A 90 -23.36 -4.29 -8.42
N VAL A 91 -22.32 -3.53 -8.06
CA VAL A 91 -21.23 -3.98 -7.22
C VAL A 91 -20.92 -2.97 -6.11
N ILE A 92 -20.49 -3.49 -4.97
CA ILE A 92 -19.86 -2.71 -3.90
C ILE A 92 -18.36 -2.67 -4.17
N ARG A 93 -17.78 -1.48 -4.22
CA ARG A 93 -16.34 -1.25 -4.34
C ARG A 93 -15.73 -1.12 -2.96
N LEU A 94 -14.70 -1.92 -2.70
CA LEU A 94 -13.96 -1.94 -1.45
C LEU A 94 -12.47 -1.74 -1.71
N ASP A 95 -11.83 -0.89 -0.92
CA ASP A 95 -10.38 -0.85 -0.84
C ASP A 95 -9.90 -2.07 -0.05
N LEU A 96 -9.09 -2.90 -0.71
CA LEU A 96 -8.67 -4.17 -0.15
C LEU A 96 -7.50 -3.98 0.81
N LEU A 97 -7.78 -4.08 2.09
CA LEU A 97 -6.76 -4.02 3.13
C LEU A 97 -6.03 -5.37 3.28
N ALA A 98 -4.71 -5.34 3.33
CA ALA A 98 -3.87 -6.54 3.37
C ALA A 98 -3.86 -7.25 4.74
N ASP A 99 -4.41 -6.62 5.77
CA ASP A 99 -4.50 -7.13 7.14
C ASP A 99 -5.54 -8.25 7.27
N ARG A 100 -6.65 -8.19 6.53
CA ARG A 100 -7.72 -9.20 6.50
C ARG A 100 -7.82 -9.92 5.14
N PRO A 101 -6.83 -10.78 4.78
CA PRO A 101 -6.86 -11.56 3.53
C PRO A 101 -8.11 -12.41 3.35
N ASP A 102 -8.79 -12.76 4.45
CA ASP A 102 -10.01 -13.56 4.45
C ASP A 102 -11.26 -12.78 4.00
N LEU A 103 -11.14 -11.48 3.76
CA LEU A 103 -12.20 -10.58 3.25
C LEU A 103 -11.97 -10.15 1.80
N LEU A 104 -10.94 -10.69 1.12
CA LEU A 104 -10.56 -10.28 -0.24
C LEU A 104 -11.41 -10.91 -1.35
N ASP A 105 -12.41 -11.72 -0.98
CA ASP A 105 -13.31 -12.40 -1.91
C ASP A 105 -14.76 -12.38 -1.40
N VAL A 106 -15.70 -12.64 -2.30
CA VAL A 106 -17.14 -12.61 -1.98
C VAL A 106 -17.54 -13.67 -0.96
N ALA A 107 -16.89 -14.85 -0.95
CA ALA A 107 -17.20 -15.91 0.00
C ALA A 107 -16.68 -15.54 1.40
N GLY A 108 -15.49 -14.94 1.45
CA GLY A 108 -14.90 -14.33 2.63
C GLY A 108 -15.76 -13.25 3.27
N LEU A 109 -16.16 -12.25 2.48
CA LEU A 109 -17.08 -11.19 2.93
C LEU A 109 -18.41 -11.75 3.41
N THR A 110 -19.00 -12.68 2.66
CA THR A 110 -20.25 -13.33 3.05
C THR A 110 -20.12 -14.03 4.40
N ARG A 111 -19.01 -14.77 4.63
CA ARG A 111 -18.75 -15.47 5.89
C ARG A 111 -18.70 -14.49 7.08
N ALA A 112 -18.04 -13.34 6.90
CA ALA A 112 -17.98 -12.29 7.92
C ALA A 112 -19.36 -11.66 8.16
N LEU A 113 -20.07 -11.27 7.09
CA LEU A 113 -21.42 -10.71 7.15
C LEU A 113 -22.42 -11.67 7.81
N LYS A 114 -22.35 -12.97 7.54
CA LYS A 114 -23.18 -13.99 8.21
C LYS A 114 -23.03 -13.93 9.73
N GLY A 115 -21.80 -13.78 10.21
CA GLY A 115 -21.50 -13.58 11.62
C GLY A 115 -22.07 -12.28 12.15
N TYR A 116 -21.71 -11.17 11.49
CA TYR A 116 -22.05 -9.82 11.91
C TYR A 116 -23.55 -9.55 11.92
N LEU A 117 -24.29 -10.03 10.93
CA LEU A 117 -25.73 -9.87 10.82
C LEU A 117 -26.52 -10.91 11.63
N GLY A 118 -25.84 -11.82 12.33
CA GLY A 118 -26.46 -12.85 13.15
C GLY A 118 -27.11 -14.01 12.38
N ILE A 119 -26.92 -14.08 11.05
CA ILE A 119 -27.47 -15.13 10.17
C ILE A 119 -26.87 -16.50 10.53
N GLN A 120 -25.56 -16.54 10.75
CA GLN A 120 -24.85 -17.72 11.21
C GLN A 120 -23.70 -17.27 12.11
N THR A 121 -23.73 -17.68 13.37
CA THR A 121 -22.77 -17.23 14.39
C THR A 121 -21.96 -18.40 14.95
N GLY A 122 -20.86 -18.06 15.62
CA GLY A 122 -19.93 -19.02 16.22
C GLY A 122 -18.84 -19.49 15.26
N LEU A 123 -17.92 -20.27 15.81
CA LEU A 123 -16.73 -20.73 15.11
C LEU A 123 -17.09 -21.65 13.92
N PRO A 124 -16.76 -21.28 12.67
CA PRO A 124 -16.94 -22.15 11.51
C PRO A 124 -16.09 -23.41 11.65
N LYS A 125 -16.53 -24.50 11.02
CA LYS A 125 -15.82 -25.78 11.03
C LYS A 125 -15.57 -26.26 9.61
N TYR A 126 -14.31 -26.45 9.26
CA TYR A 126 -13.89 -26.96 7.96
C TYR A 126 -13.44 -28.41 8.10
N ARG A 127 -14.21 -29.33 7.50
CA ARG A 127 -13.89 -30.76 7.55
C ARG A 127 -12.97 -31.13 6.38
N VAL A 128 -11.83 -31.73 6.71
CA VAL A 128 -10.88 -32.25 5.71
C VAL A 128 -11.04 -33.76 5.60
N GLN A 129 -11.41 -34.24 4.41
CA GLN A 129 -11.49 -35.68 4.12
C GLN A 129 -10.12 -36.22 3.70
N LYS A 130 -9.87 -37.53 3.85
CA LYS A 130 -8.61 -38.13 3.39
C LYS A 130 -8.67 -38.46 1.90
N SER A 131 -7.58 -38.23 1.18
CA SER A 131 -7.38 -38.72 -0.19
C SER A 131 -6.17 -39.64 -0.29
N LYS A 132 -6.03 -40.31 -1.45
CA LYS A 132 -4.87 -41.14 -1.78
C LYS A 132 -3.82 -40.40 -2.63
N VAL A 133 -4.10 -39.16 -3.03
CA VAL A 133 -3.18 -38.39 -3.89
C VAL A 133 -1.90 -38.11 -3.11
N GLU A 134 -0.76 -38.32 -3.76
CA GLU A 134 0.57 -38.11 -3.20
C GLU A 134 1.29 -37.00 -3.98
N VAL A 135 1.99 -36.13 -3.25
CA VAL A 135 2.90 -35.13 -3.79
C VAL A 135 4.31 -35.41 -3.27
N GLN A 136 5.24 -35.68 -4.17
CA GLN A 136 6.64 -35.98 -3.89
C GLN A 136 7.48 -34.72 -4.02
N ILE A 137 8.06 -34.28 -2.90
CA ILE A 137 8.99 -33.16 -2.85
C ILE A 137 10.40 -33.70 -3.09
N SER A 138 10.92 -33.43 -4.29
CA SER A 138 12.24 -33.87 -4.74
C SER A 138 13.36 -33.24 -3.88
N PRO A 139 14.47 -33.97 -3.62
CA PRO A 139 15.69 -33.37 -3.07
C PRO A 139 16.26 -32.27 -3.96
N LYS A 140 15.91 -32.25 -5.26
CA LYS A 140 16.27 -31.20 -6.22
C LYS A 140 15.32 -30.00 -6.18
N ALA A 141 14.30 -29.98 -5.33
CA ALA A 141 13.44 -28.82 -5.20
C ALA A 141 14.29 -27.56 -4.89
N PRO A 142 13.97 -26.41 -5.49
CA PRO A 142 14.86 -25.25 -5.44
C PRO A 142 15.02 -24.75 -4.00
N PRO A 143 16.26 -24.56 -3.51
CA PRO A 143 16.53 -24.22 -2.11
C PRO A 143 15.99 -22.83 -1.74
N TYR A 144 15.85 -21.93 -2.72
CA TYR A 144 15.30 -20.60 -2.52
C TYR A 144 13.76 -20.58 -2.44
N ARG A 145 13.08 -21.69 -2.73
CA ARG A 145 11.61 -21.84 -2.63
C ARG A 145 11.25 -23.23 -2.09
N PRO A 146 11.59 -23.53 -0.82
CA PRO A 146 11.59 -24.89 -0.31
C PRO A 146 10.23 -25.37 0.25
N HIS A 147 9.24 -24.49 0.35
CA HIS A 147 7.94 -24.77 0.96
C HIS A 147 6.87 -24.99 -0.10
N ILE A 148 6.11 -26.07 0.09
CA ILE A 148 4.92 -26.38 -0.70
C ILE A 148 3.88 -27.06 0.18
N LEU A 149 2.62 -26.64 0.05
CA LEU A 149 1.47 -27.33 0.62
C LEU A 149 0.41 -27.50 -0.48
N CYS A 150 -0.28 -28.64 -0.45
CA CYS A 150 -1.30 -28.97 -1.45
C CYS A 150 -2.61 -29.41 -0.79
N ALA A 151 -3.70 -29.33 -1.55
CA ALA A 151 -5.01 -29.81 -1.15
C ALA A 151 -5.83 -30.22 -2.37
N LEU A 152 -6.90 -30.97 -2.16
CA LEU A 152 -7.94 -31.19 -3.16
C LEU A 152 -9.23 -30.50 -2.75
N VAL A 153 -10.01 -30.04 -3.72
CA VAL A 153 -11.35 -29.51 -3.49
C VAL A 153 -12.30 -30.11 -4.52
N ASP A 154 -13.34 -30.81 -4.08
CA ASP A 154 -14.47 -31.14 -4.97
C ASP A 154 -15.42 -29.95 -5.00
N LEU A 155 -15.53 -29.29 -6.15
CA LEU A 155 -16.38 -28.12 -6.37
C LEU A 155 -16.75 -28.07 -7.86
N GLU A 156 -18.04 -28.03 -8.17
CA GLU A 156 -18.51 -27.86 -9.54
C GLU A 156 -18.26 -26.42 -9.97
N VAL A 157 -17.37 -26.23 -10.94
CA VAL A 157 -16.94 -24.91 -11.39
C VAL A 157 -17.84 -24.42 -12.51
N ASP A 158 -18.67 -23.41 -12.21
CA ASP A 158 -19.36 -22.61 -13.20
C ASP A 158 -18.56 -21.35 -13.58
N THR A 159 -19.15 -20.47 -14.41
CA THR A 159 -18.49 -19.24 -14.86
C THR A 159 -18.27 -18.24 -13.71
N GLU A 160 -19.16 -18.18 -12.72
CA GLU A 160 -19.03 -17.26 -11.58
C GLU A 160 -17.93 -17.75 -10.64
N ILE A 161 -17.98 -19.02 -10.25
CA ILE A 161 -17.00 -19.66 -9.37
C ILE A 161 -15.59 -19.60 -9.98
N LEU A 162 -15.45 -19.81 -11.30
CA LEU A 162 -14.15 -19.69 -11.96
C LEU A 162 -13.54 -18.29 -11.78
N ARG A 163 -14.35 -17.23 -11.94
CA ARG A 163 -13.89 -15.85 -11.72
C ARG A 163 -13.57 -15.58 -10.25
N GLU A 164 -14.38 -16.10 -9.33
CA GLU A 164 -14.15 -15.98 -7.87
C GLU A 164 -12.83 -16.64 -7.47
N ILE A 165 -12.53 -17.83 -7.99
CA ILE A 165 -11.24 -18.53 -7.79
C ILE A 165 -10.09 -17.66 -8.31
N MET A 166 -10.18 -17.16 -9.54
CA MET A 166 -9.13 -16.35 -10.15
C MET A 166 -8.90 -15.03 -9.39
N GLY A 167 -9.98 -14.34 -9.03
CA GLY A 167 -9.92 -13.07 -8.29
C GLY A 167 -9.31 -13.24 -6.89
N LEU A 168 -9.69 -14.30 -6.17
CA LEU A 168 -9.08 -14.61 -4.88
C LEU A 168 -7.61 -14.99 -5.03
N GLN A 169 -7.25 -15.73 -6.08
CA GLN A 169 -5.86 -16.07 -6.38
C GLN A 169 -5.00 -14.81 -6.57
N GLU A 170 -5.45 -13.86 -7.38
CA GLU A 170 -4.77 -12.58 -7.60
C GLU A 170 -4.65 -11.77 -6.31
N SER A 171 -5.73 -11.69 -5.53
CA SER A 171 -5.76 -10.94 -4.28
C SER A 171 -4.80 -11.50 -3.24
N LEU A 172 -4.73 -12.83 -3.08
CA LEU A 172 -3.80 -13.48 -2.16
C LEU A 172 -2.35 -13.44 -2.64
N HIS A 173 -2.11 -13.49 -3.96
CA HIS A 173 -0.78 -13.26 -4.53
C HIS A 173 -0.24 -11.88 -4.19
N TRP A 174 -1.09 -10.85 -4.23
CA TRP A 174 -0.74 -9.48 -3.85
C TRP A 174 -0.56 -9.34 -2.33
N ALA A 175 -1.57 -9.73 -1.53
CA ALA A 175 -1.59 -9.51 -0.08
C ALA A 175 -0.56 -10.36 0.69
N ILE A 176 -0.85 -11.65 0.88
CA ILE A 176 0.03 -12.57 1.64
C ILE A 176 1.28 -12.88 0.81
N GLY A 177 1.13 -13.02 -0.51
CA GLY A 177 2.19 -13.38 -1.42
C GLY A 177 3.22 -12.28 -1.67
N ARG A 178 2.91 -11.00 -1.38
CA ARG A 178 3.74 -9.83 -1.76
C ARG A 178 4.16 -9.88 -3.22
N ASP A 179 3.15 -9.81 -4.09
CA ASP A 179 3.29 -10.03 -5.53
C ASP A 179 4.01 -11.35 -5.86
N ARG A 180 3.50 -12.43 -5.27
CA ARG A 180 3.97 -13.82 -5.42
C ARG A 180 5.35 -14.14 -4.87
N LYS A 181 6.10 -13.16 -4.35
CA LYS A 181 7.44 -13.34 -3.79
C LYS A 181 7.45 -14.40 -2.68
N LEU A 182 6.58 -14.24 -1.68
CA LEU A 182 6.53 -15.10 -0.49
C LEU A 182 5.70 -16.37 -0.68
N SER A 183 4.60 -16.28 -1.44
CA SER A 183 3.78 -17.45 -1.78
C SER A 183 3.07 -17.27 -3.13
N SER A 184 2.87 -18.35 -3.87
CA SER A 184 2.08 -18.38 -5.10
C SER A 184 1.20 -19.62 -5.14
N ILE A 185 -0.05 -19.39 -5.48
CA ILE A 185 -1.10 -20.40 -5.67
C ILE A 185 -1.12 -20.92 -7.12
N GLY A 186 -1.30 -22.22 -7.29
CA GLY A 186 -1.81 -22.85 -8.51
C GLY A 186 -3.10 -23.61 -8.24
N VAL A 187 -4.04 -23.55 -9.19
CA VAL A 187 -5.30 -24.33 -9.17
C VAL A 187 -5.42 -25.03 -10.52
N TYR A 188 -5.72 -26.33 -10.48
CA TYR A 188 -5.71 -27.20 -11.65
C TYR A 188 -6.92 -28.13 -11.66
N ASP A 189 -7.31 -28.57 -12.85
CA ASP A 189 -8.25 -29.68 -13.02
C ASP A 189 -7.54 -30.99 -12.69
N LEU A 190 -7.93 -31.66 -11.60
CA LEU A 190 -7.32 -32.92 -11.19
C LEU A 190 -7.58 -34.04 -12.19
N ASP A 191 -8.68 -33.97 -12.95
CA ASP A 191 -9.05 -35.02 -13.90
C ASP A 191 -8.12 -35.05 -15.13
N THR A 192 -7.29 -34.03 -15.30
CA THR A 192 -6.25 -33.95 -16.34
C THR A 192 -4.85 -34.31 -15.82
N ILE A 193 -4.72 -34.76 -14.57
CA ILE A 193 -3.44 -35.00 -13.89
C ILE A 193 -3.35 -36.46 -13.44
N GLU A 194 -2.19 -37.10 -13.60
CA GLU A 194 -1.95 -38.46 -13.10
C GLU A 194 -0.98 -38.49 -11.90
N PRO A 195 -1.48 -38.69 -10.66
CA PRO A 195 -0.61 -38.81 -9.49
C PRO A 195 0.30 -40.05 -9.54
N PRO A 196 1.47 -40.04 -8.85
CA PRO A 196 1.94 -39.02 -7.93
C PRO A 196 2.45 -37.75 -8.62
N ILE A 197 2.20 -36.60 -8.00
CA ILE A 197 2.68 -35.29 -8.46
C ILE A 197 4.08 -35.07 -7.87
N GLN A 198 4.99 -34.45 -8.61
CA GLN A 198 6.35 -34.17 -8.20
C GLN A 198 6.62 -32.66 -8.21
N TYR A 199 7.13 -32.14 -7.08
CA TYR A 199 7.73 -30.81 -7.00
C TYR A 199 9.25 -30.92 -7.06
N THR A 200 9.86 -30.38 -8.11
CA THR A 200 11.31 -30.47 -8.37
C THR A 200 11.81 -29.18 -9.03
N SER A 201 13.08 -29.15 -9.43
CA SER A 201 13.62 -28.11 -10.29
C SER A 201 14.02 -28.65 -11.67
N VAL A 202 14.07 -27.76 -12.65
CA VAL A 202 14.52 -28.02 -14.02
C VAL A 202 15.55 -27.00 -14.46
N ASP A 203 16.30 -27.35 -15.51
CA ASP A 203 17.18 -26.43 -16.23
C ASP A 203 16.32 -25.52 -17.14
N PRO A 204 16.38 -24.19 -16.94
CA PRO A 204 15.49 -23.27 -17.63
C PRO A 204 15.76 -23.13 -19.13
N ASP A 205 16.96 -23.49 -19.61
CA ASP A 205 17.34 -23.38 -21.02
C ASP A 205 16.87 -24.58 -21.85
N SER A 206 16.69 -25.76 -21.24
CA SER A 206 16.38 -27.01 -21.95
C SER A 206 14.98 -27.57 -21.70
N PHE A 207 14.34 -27.24 -20.58
CA PHE A 207 13.02 -27.78 -20.24
C PHE A 207 11.90 -26.90 -20.81
N ALA A 208 11.00 -27.50 -21.59
CA ALA A 208 9.89 -26.81 -22.26
C ALA A 208 8.54 -27.43 -21.91
N PHE A 209 7.50 -26.59 -21.93
CA PHE A 209 6.10 -27.00 -21.82
C PHE A 209 5.19 -25.93 -22.43
N ALA A 210 3.91 -26.24 -22.63
CA ALA A 210 2.91 -25.28 -23.10
C ALA A 210 2.36 -24.42 -21.94
N PRO A 211 2.69 -23.11 -21.86
CA PRO A 211 2.20 -22.24 -20.80
C PRO A 211 0.75 -21.81 -21.05
N LEU A 212 0.02 -21.56 -19.95
CA LEU A 212 -1.37 -21.11 -19.98
C LEU A 212 -1.55 -19.83 -20.83
N GLY A 213 -2.45 -19.88 -21.81
CA GLY A 213 -2.80 -18.77 -22.70
C GLY A 213 -2.12 -18.83 -24.08
N MET A 214 -1.27 -19.82 -24.34
CA MET A 214 -0.54 -19.99 -25.62
C MET A 214 -0.97 -21.22 -26.43
N GLY A 215 -2.07 -21.88 -26.06
CA GLY A 215 -2.51 -23.13 -26.69
C GLY A 215 -1.44 -24.22 -26.56
N ASP A 216 -1.15 -24.95 -27.65
CA ASP A 216 -0.21 -26.07 -27.66
C ASP A 216 1.26 -25.64 -27.91
N GLN A 217 1.54 -24.33 -27.90
CA GLN A 217 2.88 -23.83 -28.18
C GLN A 217 3.82 -24.11 -27.00
N GLU A 218 4.75 -25.05 -27.17
CA GLU A 218 5.81 -25.28 -26.20
C GLU A 218 6.85 -24.15 -26.19
N MET A 219 7.25 -23.76 -24.98
CA MET A 219 8.29 -22.76 -24.74
C MET A 219 9.21 -23.25 -23.64
N THR A 220 10.52 -23.00 -23.76
CA THR A 220 11.42 -23.23 -22.62
C THR A 220 11.08 -22.31 -21.47
N CYS A 221 11.39 -22.72 -20.24
CA CYS A 221 11.19 -21.90 -19.05
C CYS A 221 11.80 -20.49 -19.18
N LYS A 222 12.95 -20.36 -19.86
CA LYS A 222 13.58 -19.06 -20.15
C LYS A 222 12.83 -18.27 -21.21
N GLN A 223 12.40 -18.91 -22.31
CA GLN A 223 11.56 -18.27 -23.32
C GLN A 223 10.25 -17.75 -22.73
N ILE A 224 9.69 -18.45 -21.73
CA ILE A 224 8.52 -17.97 -20.98
C ILE A 224 8.85 -16.65 -20.28
N LEU A 225 9.96 -16.54 -19.55
CA LEU A 225 10.34 -15.30 -18.88
C LEU A 225 10.60 -14.13 -19.85
N GLU A 226 11.07 -14.42 -21.07
CA GLU A 226 11.44 -13.42 -22.07
C GLU A 226 10.26 -12.96 -22.94
N ASN A 227 9.33 -13.88 -23.27
CA ASN A 227 8.33 -13.65 -24.32
C ASN A 227 6.88 -13.78 -23.83
N HIS A 228 6.61 -14.56 -22.78
CA HIS A 228 5.24 -14.74 -22.30
C HIS A 228 4.82 -13.51 -21.46
N PRO A 229 3.64 -12.90 -21.67
CA PRO A 229 3.22 -11.68 -20.95
C PRO A 229 3.33 -11.80 -19.41
N LYS A 230 2.84 -12.91 -18.83
CA LYS A 230 2.99 -13.20 -17.39
C LYS A 230 4.43 -13.55 -16.99
N GLY A 231 5.21 -14.13 -17.91
CA GLY A 231 6.61 -14.45 -17.67
C GLY A 231 7.44 -13.19 -17.52
N VAL A 232 7.32 -12.27 -18.48
CA VAL A 232 7.97 -10.94 -18.44
C VAL A 232 7.56 -10.17 -17.19
N GLY A 233 6.26 -10.15 -16.86
CA GLY A 233 5.75 -9.42 -15.70
C GLY A 233 6.32 -9.89 -14.35
N TYR A 234 6.73 -11.16 -14.23
CA TYR A 234 7.23 -11.76 -12.99
C TYR A 234 8.66 -12.30 -13.08
N ALA A 235 9.40 -12.00 -14.17
CA ALA A 235 10.74 -12.50 -14.42
C ALA A 235 11.73 -12.21 -13.29
N HIS A 236 11.60 -11.03 -12.67
CA HIS A 236 12.41 -10.59 -11.54
C HIS A 236 12.39 -11.56 -10.33
N LEU A 237 11.36 -12.41 -10.19
CA LEU A 237 11.26 -13.40 -9.11
C LEU A 237 12.21 -14.60 -9.29
N LEU A 238 12.55 -14.93 -10.53
CA LEU A 238 13.46 -16.03 -10.89
C LEU A 238 14.77 -15.51 -11.52
N GLU A 239 14.98 -14.19 -11.55
CA GLU A 239 16.20 -13.59 -12.07
C GLU A 239 17.41 -14.12 -11.29
N LYS A 240 18.49 -14.44 -12.03
CA LYS A 240 19.75 -14.95 -11.48
C LYS A 240 19.63 -16.31 -10.77
N LYS A 241 18.56 -17.08 -11.00
CA LYS A 241 18.44 -18.46 -10.52
C LYS A 241 18.91 -19.43 -11.59
N GLU A 242 19.71 -20.41 -11.20
CA GLU A 242 20.25 -21.42 -12.12
C GLU A 242 19.24 -22.52 -12.46
N VAL A 243 18.30 -22.80 -11.55
CA VAL A 243 17.26 -23.82 -11.73
C VAL A 243 15.90 -23.27 -11.36
N PHE A 244 14.86 -23.65 -12.10
CA PHE A 244 13.50 -23.14 -11.89
C PHE A 244 12.59 -24.19 -11.26
N PRO A 245 11.63 -23.81 -10.42
CA PRO A 245 10.70 -24.74 -9.79
C PRO A 245 9.71 -25.27 -10.83
N ILE A 246 9.36 -26.55 -10.75
CA ILE A 246 8.34 -27.16 -11.59
C ILE A 246 7.46 -28.11 -10.76
N LEU A 247 6.15 -28.09 -11.03
CA LEU A 247 5.24 -29.17 -10.67
C LEU A 247 4.91 -29.96 -11.94
N MET A 248 5.01 -31.27 -11.85
CA MET A 248 4.59 -32.20 -12.91
C MET A 248 4.00 -33.48 -12.32
N ASP A 249 3.25 -34.21 -13.12
CA ASP A 249 2.65 -35.49 -12.73
C ASP A 249 3.57 -36.69 -13.05
N CYS A 250 3.12 -37.93 -12.83
CA CYS A 250 3.97 -39.09 -13.09
C CYS A 250 4.15 -39.45 -14.57
N LYS A 251 3.36 -38.86 -15.46
CA LYS A 251 3.49 -38.97 -16.92
C LYS A 251 4.37 -37.87 -17.51
N GLY A 252 4.83 -36.93 -16.68
CA GLY A 252 5.63 -35.78 -17.11
C GLY A 252 4.76 -34.60 -17.59
N GLN A 253 3.44 -34.65 -17.42
CA GLN A 253 2.58 -33.51 -17.68
C GLN A 253 2.93 -32.40 -16.70
N VAL A 254 3.35 -31.25 -17.21
CA VAL A 254 3.63 -30.07 -16.38
C VAL A 254 2.31 -29.49 -15.90
N LEU A 255 2.24 -29.18 -14.62
CA LEU A 255 1.15 -28.43 -14.00
C LEU A 255 1.50 -26.94 -13.99
N SER A 256 2.71 -26.59 -13.53
CA SER A 256 3.15 -25.20 -13.45
C SER A 256 4.66 -25.05 -13.32
N MET A 257 5.11 -23.83 -13.59
CA MET A 257 6.41 -23.28 -13.24
C MET A 257 6.22 -22.16 -12.20
N PRO A 258 6.14 -22.48 -10.88
CA PRO A 258 5.95 -21.48 -9.85
C PRO A 258 7.13 -20.50 -9.76
N PRO A 259 6.93 -19.24 -9.33
CA PRO A 259 5.65 -18.51 -9.14
C PRO A 259 5.03 -17.95 -10.43
N ILE A 260 5.51 -18.35 -11.60
CA ILE A 260 5.30 -17.59 -12.84
C ILE A 260 3.96 -17.95 -13.51
N ILE A 261 3.80 -19.20 -13.93
CA ILE A 261 2.69 -19.58 -14.81
C ILE A 261 2.30 -21.06 -14.66
N ASN A 262 1.03 -21.36 -14.90
CA ASN A 262 0.50 -22.73 -14.99
C ASN A 262 0.60 -23.23 -16.45
N SER A 263 0.39 -24.52 -16.68
CA SER A 263 0.27 -25.09 -18.03
C SER A 263 -1.14 -24.92 -18.60
N GLU A 264 -1.24 -24.98 -19.93
CA GLU A 264 -2.52 -24.93 -20.65
C GLU A 264 -3.36 -26.20 -20.39
N GLU A 265 -2.72 -27.37 -20.42
CA GLU A 265 -3.37 -28.69 -20.32
C GLU A 265 -4.10 -28.93 -18.99
N THR A 266 -3.57 -28.37 -17.90
CA THR A 266 -4.11 -28.62 -16.54
C THR A 266 -5.03 -27.51 -16.04
N LYS A 267 -5.43 -26.58 -16.93
CA LYS A 267 -6.23 -25.42 -16.55
C LYS A 267 -7.61 -25.82 -16.04
N VAL A 268 -8.08 -25.09 -15.03
CA VAL A 268 -9.47 -25.17 -14.59
C VAL A 268 -10.37 -24.54 -15.65
N LYS A 269 -11.47 -25.22 -15.97
CA LYS A 269 -12.48 -24.76 -16.93
C LYS A 269 -13.88 -24.89 -16.33
N VAL A 270 -14.85 -24.25 -16.98
CA VAL A 270 -16.26 -24.48 -16.66
C VAL A 270 -16.56 -25.97 -16.84
N GLY A 271 -17.15 -26.59 -15.82
CA GLY A 271 -17.41 -28.03 -15.72
C GLY A 271 -16.34 -28.84 -14.98
N SER A 272 -15.16 -28.27 -14.68
CA SER A 272 -14.19 -28.93 -13.77
C SER A 272 -14.84 -29.16 -12.42
N SER A 273 -14.63 -30.35 -11.83
CA SER A 273 -15.30 -30.76 -10.59
C SER A 273 -14.34 -31.19 -9.49
N HIS A 274 -13.14 -31.60 -9.86
CA HIS A 274 -12.09 -32.03 -8.93
C HIS A 274 -10.88 -31.12 -9.10
N LEU A 275 -10.60 -30.30 -8.10
CA LEU A 275 -9.52 -29.32 -8.16
C LEU A 275 -8.31 -29.81 -7.38
N PHE A 276 -7.13 -29.75 -8.00
CA PHE A 276 -5.85 -29.81 -7.29
C PHE A 276 -5.39 -28.37 -7.00
N VAL A 277 -4.99 -28.10 -5.76
CA VAL A 277 -4.50 -26.78 -5.35
C VAL A 277 -3.09 -26.95 -4.78
N ASP A 278 -2.15 -26.14 -5.24
CA ASP A 278 -0.83 -25.99 -4.62
C ASP A 278 -0.59 -24.54 -4.17
N VAL A 279 0.20 -24.41 -3.12
CA VAL A 279 0.81 -23.14 -2.74
C VAL A 279 2.29 -23.40 -2.50
N THR A 280 3.16 -22.74 -3.28
CA THR A 280 4.62 -22.78 -3.10
C THR A 280 5.13 -21.44 -2.59
N GLY A 281 6.26 -21.42 -1.88
CA GLY A 281 6.78 -20.17 -1.33
C GLY A 281 8.17 -20.25 -0.72
N THR A 282 8.68 -19.07 -0.38
CA THR A 282 9.98 -18.89 0.29
C THR A 282 9.89 -19.17 1.78
N ASP A 283 8.70 -19.00 2.36
CA ASP A 283 8.45 -19.09 3.80
C ASP A 283 7.21 -19.94 4.10
N GLU A 284 7.27 -20.72 5.18
CA GLU A 284 6.21 -21.66 5.57
C GLU A 284 4.89 -20.96 5.93
N LYS A 285 4.96 -19.87 6.71
CA LYS A 285 3.77 -19.20 7.23
C LYS A 285 2.91 -18.56 6.12
N PRO A 286 3.47 -17.76 5.18
CA PRO A 286 2.72 -17.28 4.03
C PRO A 286 2.09 -18.40 3.19
N VAL A 287 2.81 -19.50 2.95
CA VAL A 287 2.27 -20.67 2.22
C VAL A 287 1.06 -21.26 2.94
N GLN A 288 1.16 -21.44 4.26
CA GLN A 288 0.08 -21.98 5.07
C GLN A 288 -1.12 -21.04 5.13
N ASP A 289 -0.90 -19.76 5.46
CA ASP A 289 -1.98 -18.77 5.60
C ASP A 289 -2.71 -18.56 4.26
N THR A 290 -1.99 -18.55 3.13
CA THR A 290 -2.56 -18.49 1.78
C THR A 290 -3.41 -19.73 1.48
N LEU A 291 -2.89 -20.94 1.72
CA LEU A 291 -3.64 -22.18 1.46
C LEU A 291 -4.89 -22.25 2.34
N HIS A 292 -4.77 -21.91 3.63
CA HIS A 292 -5.91 -21.94 4.55
C HIS A 292 -7.00 -20.97 4.14
N THR A 293 -6.63 -19.74 3.77
CA THR A 293 -7.58 -18.70 3.36
C THR A 293 -8.33 -19.12 2.09
N LEU A 294 -7.59 -19.57 1.07
CA LEU A 294 -8.15 -20.06 -0.18
C LEU A 294 -9.14 -21.21 0.06
N LEU A 295 -8.72 -22.26 0.78
CA LEU A 295 -9.57 -23.43 1.00
C LEU A 295 -10.81 -23.11 1.82
N CYS A 296 -10.71 -22.24 2.82
CA CYS A 296 -11.87 -21.82 3.60
C CYS A 296 -12.86 -21.05 2.74
N SER A 297 -12.40 -20.17 1.83
CA SER A 297 -13.28 -19.50 0.86
C SER A 297 -13.95 -20.52 -0.09
N LEU A 298 -13.20 -21.44 -0.69
CA LEU A 298 -13.77 -22.46 -1.58
C LEU A 298 -14.80 -23.36 -0.87
N ALA A 299 -14.60 -23.63 0.42
CA ALA A 299 -15.59 -24.35 1.22
C ALA A 299 -16.89 -23.55 1.45
N GLU A 300 -16.82 -22.23 1.59
CA GLU A 300 -18.01 -21.37 1.65
C GLU A 300 -18.79 -21.33 0.32
N LEU A 301 -18.10 -21.56 -0.80
CA LEU A 301 -18.69 -21.75 -2.13
C LEU A 301 -19.26 -23.18 -2.35
N GLY A 302 -19.24 -24.05 -1.33
CA GLY A 302 -19.76 -25.41 -1.40
C GLY A 302 -18.71 -26.50 -1.63
N GLY A 303 -17.43 -26.13 -1.71
CA GLY A 303 -16.33 -27.04 -1.95
C GLY A 303 -16.07 -28.03 -0.80
N LYS A 304 -15.75 -29.28 -1.13
CA LYS A 304 -15.35 -30.31 -0.15
C LYS A 304 -13.84 -30.51 -0.17
N ILE A 305 -13.20 -30.15 0.93
CA ILE A 305 -11.74 -30.18 1.06
C ILE A 305 -11.26 -31.61 1.36
N LYS A 306 -10.23 -32.07 0.65
CA LYS A 306 -9.50 -33.31 0.95
C LYS A 306 -8.00 -33.05 1.14
N SER A 307 -7.39 -33.86 2.00
CA SER A 307 -5.95 -33.83 2.25
C SER A 307 -5.15 -34.59 1.20
N VAL A 308 -3.94 -34.14 0.94
CA VAL A 308 -2.91 -34.75 0.10
C VAL A 308 -1.78 -35.28 0.98
N ASN A 309 -1.20 -36.42 0.59
CA ASN A 309 -0.03 -37.00 1.25
C ASN A 309 1.25 -36.36 0.70
N MET A 310 1.87 -35.47 1.47
CA MET A 310 3.13 -34.81 1.11
C MET A 310 4.31 -35.68 1.53
N ILE A 311 5.15 -36.09 0.58
CA ILE A 311 6.30 -36.99 0.78
C ILE A 311 7.60 -36.22 0.54
N LYS A 312 8.42 -36.06 1.58
CA LYS A 312 9.75 -35.43 1.49
C LYS A 312 10.80 -36.40 2.03
N GLY A 313 11.46 -37.11 1.12
CA GLY A 313 12.35 -38.23 1.48
C GLY A 313 11.59 -39.29 2.27
N LYS A 314 11.99 -39.55 3.53
CA LYS A 314 11.31 -40.51 4.42
C LYS A 314 10.14 -39.89 5.21
N LYS A 315 9.97 -38.56 5.18
CA LYS A 315 8.90 -37.88 5.93
C LYS A 315 7.61 -37.90 5.13
N ARG A 316 6.51 -38.24 5.79
CA ARG A 316 5.14 -38.16 5.27
C ARG A 316 4.36 -37.17 6.11
N LEU A 317 3.77 -36.16 5.46
CA LEU A 317 2.96 -35.12 6.09
C LEU A 317 1.58 -35.09 5.39
N LEU A 318 0.55 -34.70 6.12
CA LEU A 318 -0.77 -34.45 5.54
C LEU A 318 -0.96 -32.95 5.38
N SER A 319 -1.47 -32.53 4.22
CA SER A 319 -1.83 -31.13 3.93
C SER A 319 -3.22 -31.09 3.32
N PRO A 320 -4.11 -30.15 3.68
CA PRO A 320 -3.94 -29.10 4.68
C PRO A 320 -4.26 -29.60 6.10
N ILE A 321 -3.87 -28.81 7.11
CA ILE A 321 -4.29 -29.00 8.52
C ILE A 321 -5.10 -27.77 8.95
N LEU A 322 -6.42 -27.85 8.82
CA LEU A 322 -7.36 -26.75 9.13
C LEU A 322 -7.86 -26.83 10.57
N GLU A 323 -6.94 -26.81 11.53
CA GLU A 323 -7.28 -26.78 12.96
C GLU A 323 -7.49 -25.36 13.47
N ASP A 324 -8.42 -25.21 14.42
CA ASP A 324 -8.67 -23.95 15.10
C ASP A 324 -7.43 -23.51 15.90
N ARG A 325 -7.02 -22.27 15.70
CA ARG A 325 -5.95 -21.64 16.46
C ARG A 325 -6.50 -21.13 17.79
N LYS A 326 -5.62 -20.88 18.76
CA LYS A 326 -5.99 -20.46 20.12
C LYS A 326 -5.15 -19.30 20.60
N ILE A 327 -5.80 -18.32 21.22
CA ILE A 327 -5.16 -17.21 21.90
C ILE A 327 -5.78 -16.99 23.28
N THR A 328 -5.06 -16.32 24.19
CA THR A 328 -5.56 -16.00 25.52
C THR A 328 -6.07 -14.56 25.53
N LEU A 329 -7.22 -14.33 26.16
CA LEU A 329 -7.82 -13.02 26.35
C LEU A 329 -8.03 -12.75 27.84
N ASN A 330 -7.56 -11.59 28.31
CA ASN A 330 -7.94 -11.06 29.61
C ASN A 330 -9.23 -10.22 29.50
N TYR A 331 -10.29 -10.68 30.15
CA TYR A 331 -11.62 -10.06 30.07
C TYR A 331 -11.69 -8.65 30.66
N GLU A 332 -11.03 -8.39 31.80
CA GLU A 332 -11.03 -7.04 32.38
C GLU A 332 -10.23 -6.06 31.55
N ARG A 333 -9.13 -6.54 30.95
CA ARG A 333 -8.35 -5.76 30.01
C ARG A 333 -9.17 -5.38 28.78
N ALA A 334 -9.97 -6.32 28.24
CA ALA A 334 -10.86 -6.05 27.14
C ALA A 334 -11.86 -4.93 27.47
N GLN A 335 -12.53 -4.99 28.63
CA GLN A 335 -13.43 -3.92 29.09
C GLN A 335 -12.71 -2.58 29.21
N LYS A 336 -11.51 -2.57 29.82
CA LYS A 336 -10.71 -1.36 30.00
C LYS A 336 -10.27 -0.74 28.68
N TRP A 337 -9.84 -1.55 27.71
CA TRP A 337 -9.40 -1.08 26.39
C TRP A 337 -10.58 -0.55 25.56
N ILE A 338 -11.73 -1.22 25.60
CA ILE A 338 -12.94 -0.79 24.88
C ILE A 338 -13.57 0.43 25.56
N GLY A 339 -13.36 0.61 26.86
CA GLY A 339 -14.01 1.68 27.64
C GLY A 339 -15.48 1.41 27.94
N LYS A 340 -15.92 0.14 27.87
CA LYS A 340 -17.31 -0.27 28.12
C LYS A 340 -17.34 -1.53 28.98
N ASP A 341 -18.18 -1.52 30.01
CA ASP A 341 -18.49 -2.73 30.76
C ASP A 341 -19.50 -3.60 30.00
N PHE A 342 -19.24 -4.91 29.96
CA PHE A 342 -20.14 -5.89 29.36
C PHE A 342 -20.00 -7.22 30.10
N SER A 343 -21.10 -7.96 30.25
CA SER A 343 -21.17 -9.25 30.93
C SER A 343 -20.48 -10.38 30.16
N ILE A 344 -20.23 -11.51 30.82
CA ILE A 344 -19.72 -12.73 30.15
C ILE A 344 -20.70 -13.28 29.09
N LYS A 345 -22.01 -13.04 29.26
CA LYS A 345 -23.00 -13.44 28.25
C LYS A 345 -22.81 -12.62 26.97
N GLU A 346 -22.64 -11.31 27.12
CA GLU A 346 -22.37 -10.39 26.02
C GLU A 346 -21.03 -10.69 25.35
N LEU A 347 -19.96 -10.93 26.12
CA LEU A 347 -18.67 -11.36 25.57
C LEU A 347 -18.83 -12.58 24.64
N ASN A 348 -19.57 -13.60 25.07
CA ASN A 348 -19.80 -14.79 24.26
C ASN A 348 -20.65 -14.49 23.02
N GLN A 349 -21.57 -13.52 23.08
CA GLN A 349 -22.35 -13.08 21.92
C GLN A 349 -21.46 -12.33 20.92
N TYR A 350 -20.63 -11.39 21.39
CA TYR A 350 -19.68 -10.63 20.55
C TYR A 350 -18.69 -11.56 19.85
N LEU A 351 -18.07 -12.50 20.59
CA LEU A 351 -17.17 -13.49 20.00
C LEU A 351 -17.88 -14.34 18.94
N LYS A 352 -19.11 -14.81 19.20
CA LYS A 352 -19.88 -15.58 18.22
C LYS A 352 -20.22 -14.76 16.98
N ARG A 353 -20.56 -13.48 17.15
CA ARG A 353 -20.84 -12.53 16.05
C ARG A 353 -19.62 -12.40 15.14
N MET A 354 -18.41 -12.37 15.70
CA MET A 354 -17.16 -12.36 14.93
C MET A 354 -16.64 -13.75 14.52
N ARG A 355 -17.49 -14.78 14.56
CA ARG A 355 -17.14 -16.15 14.17
C ARG A 355 -16.02 -16.78 15.02
N LEU A 356 -15.93 -16.39 16.28
CA LEU A 356 -14.98 -16.89 17.28
C LEU A 356 -15.68 -17.73 18.36
N LYS A 357 -14.89 -18.40 19.20
CA LYS A 357 -15.41 -19.12 20.38
C LYS A 357 -14.53 -18.92 21.60
N GLY A 358 -15.10 -18.40 22.68
CA GLY A 358 -14.45 -18.34 23.98
C GLY A 358 -14.74 -19.57 24.85
N SER A 359 -13.74 -20.04 25.58
CA SER A 359 -13.90 -20.94 26.72
C SER A 359 -13.19 -20.36 27.95
N LYS A 360 -13.84 -20.47 29.11
CA LYS A 360 -13.24 -20.01 30.36
C LYS A 360 -12.06 -20.91 30.72
N LYS A 361 -10.90 -20.32 30.97
CA LYS A 361 -9.70 -21.02 31.46
C LYS A 361 -9.59 -20.87 32.97
N GLU A 362 -9.57 -19.63 33.45
CA GLU A 362 -9.40 -19.28 34.86
C GLU A 362 -10.30 -18.08 35.23
N LYS A 363 -10.12 -17.49 36.42
CA LYS A 363 -10.79 -16.24 36.80
C LYS A 363 -10.34 -15.13 35.85
N LYS A 364 -11.28 -14.56 35.08
CA LYS A 364 -11.08 -13.45 34.11
C LYS A 364 -10.20 -13.75 32.89
N ILE A 365 -9.71 -14.99 32.74
CA ILE A 365 -8.88 -15.40 31.60
C ILE A 365 -9.66 -16.41 30.75
N TYR A 366 -9.73 -16.13 29.45
CA TYR A 366 -10.44 -16.94 28.46
C TYR A 366 -9.48 -17.43 27.39
N THR A 367 -9.67 -18.65 26.92
CA THR A 367 -9.04 -19.14 25.70
C THR A 367 -10.02 -18.91 24.55
N ILE A 368 -9.58 -18.15 23.56
CA ILE A 368 -10.34 -17.82 22.37
C ILE A 368 -9.85 -18.71 21.23
N SER A 369 -10.74 -19.53 20.70
CA SER A 369 -10.52 -20.31 19.48
C SER A 369 -10.99 -19.52 18.27
N TYR A 370 -10.15 -19.48 17.25
CA TYR A 370 -10.36 -18.74 16.01
C TYR A 370 -9.97 -19.58 14.80
N PRO A 371 -10.61 -19.35 13.64
CA PRO A 371 -10.47 -20.22 12.49
C PRO A 371 -9.12 -20.04 11.79
N PRO A 372 -8.65 -21.04 11.03
CA PRO A 372 -7.30 -21.06 10.44
C PRO A 372 -7.06 -20.00 9.37
N TYR A 373 -8.12 -19.40 8.81
CA TYR A 373 -8.04 -18.31 7.82
C TYR A 373 -7.75 -16.93 8.44
N ARG A 374 -7.95 -16.75 9.75
CA ARG A 374 -7.63 -15.51 10.46
C ARG A 374 -6.13 -15.46 10.77
N SER A 375 -5.35 -15.06 9.78
CA SER A 375 -3.89 -14.91 9.86
C SER A 375 -3.45 -13.59 10.52
N ASP A 376 -4.38 -12.66 10.65
CA ASP A 376 -4.27 -11.36 11.31
C ASP A 376 -4.08 -11.48 12.83
N ILE A 377 -4.81 -12.40 13.48
CA ILE A 377 -4.79 -12.57 14.93
C ILE A 377 -3.42 -13.07 15.41
N LYS A 378 -2.69 -12.18 16.09
CA LYS A 378 -1.35 -12.39 16.66
C LYS A 378 -1.28 -12.03 18.15
N HIS A 379 -2.16 -11.16 18.62
CA HIS A 379 -2.20 -10.66 19.98
C HIS A 379 -3.64 -10.62 20.52
N GLU A 380 -3.81 -10.57 21.85
CA GLU A 380 -5.15 -10.48 22.45
C GLU A 380 -5.90 -9.21 22.04
N VAL A 381 -5.16 -8.17 21.62
CA VAL A 381 -5.72 -6.88 21.17
C VAL A 381 -6.52 -7.04 19.88
N ASP A 382 -6.13 -7.95 18.98
CA ASP A 382 -6.89 -8.23 17.75
C ASP A 382 -8.27 -8.84 18.09
N ILE A 383 -8.37 -9.57 19.21
CA ILE A 383 -9.66 -10.05 19.71
C ILE A 383 -10.45 -8.92 20.37
N ILE A 384 -9.78 -7.98 21.05
CA ILE A 384 -10.42 -6.81 21.66
C ILE A 384 -11.03 -5.93 20.55
N GLU A 385 -10.33 -5.75 19.42
CA GLU A 385 -10.84 -5.09 18.23
C GLU A 385 -12.09 -5.79 17.68
N ASP A 386 -12.04 -7.11 17.47
CA ASP A 386 -13.21 -7.89 17.04
C ASP A 386 -14.41 -7.69 17.99
N ILE A 387 -14.18 -7.63 19.30
CA ILE A 387 -15.24 -7.35 20.27
C ILE A 387 -15.78 -5.92 20.11
N ALA A 388 -14.91 -4.92 19.90
CA ALA A 388 -15.34 -3.54 19.65
C ALA A 388 -16.17 -3.42 18.37
N ILE A 389 -15.76 -4.08 17.29
CA ILE A 389 -16.50 -4.18 16.02
C ILE A 389 -17.88 -4.82 16.26
N ALA A 390 -17.94 -5.91 17.03
CA ALA A 390 -19.19 -6.58 17.36
C ALA A 390 -20.14 -5.74 18.23
N ILE A 391 -19.61 -4.86 19.08
CA ILE A 391 -20.39 -3.85 19.82
C ILE A 391 -20.87 -2.77 18.84
N GLY A 392 -20.02 -2.41 17.88
CA GLY A 392 -20.21 -1.29 16.95
C GLY A 392 -19.69 0.00 17.57
N TYR A 393 -18.74 0.66 16.90
CA TYR A 393 -18.11 1.88 17.42
C TYR A 393 -19.10 3.00 17.75
N LYS A 394 -20.21 3.10 16.99
CA LYS A 394 -21.31 4.05 17.25
C LYS A 394 -21.98 3.86 18.62
N ASN A 395 -21.84 2.69 19.25
CA ASN A 395 -22.42 2.34 20.55
C ASN A 395 -21.44 2.50 21.74
N LEU A 396 -20.26 3.08 21.48
CA LEU A 396 -19.29 3.45 22.50
C LEU A 396 -19.48 4.94 22.84
N GLU A 397 -19.60 5.25 24.13
CA GLU A 397 -19.75 6.62 24.59
C GLU A 397 -18.37 7.31 24.60
N PRO A 398 -18.19 8.46 23.91
CA PRO A 398 -16.96 9.22 24.01
C PRO A 398 -16.73 9.71 25.45
N ALA A 399 -15.50 9.58 25.93
CA ALA A 399 -15.09 10.05 27.25
C ALA A 399 -13.91 11.01 27.14
N LEU A 400 -13.90 12.04 28.00
CA LEU A 400 -12.72 12.88 28.17
C LEU A 400 -11.62 12.12 28.91
N VAL A 401 -10.38 12.27 28.45
CA VAL A 401 -9.22 11.73 29.16
C VAL A 401 -9.07 12.47 30.49
N SER A 402 -8.94 11.73 31.60
CA SER A 402 -8.89 12.29 32.96
C SER A 402 -7.57 13.01 33.29
N THR A 403 -6.67 13.15 32.32
CA THR A 403 -5.34 13.74 32.53
C THR A 403 -5.39 15.22 32.16
N LEU A 404 -5.10 16.09 33.13
CA LEU A 404 -4.94 17.52 32.88
C LEU A 404 -3.49 17.78 32.45
N THR A 405 -3.30 18.23 31.22
CA THR A 405 -2.00 18.72 30.72
C THR A 405 -2.15 20.19 30.34
N LEU A 406 -1.09 20.98 30.56
CA LEU A 406 -0.99 22.34 30.02
C LEU A 406 -0.23 22.26 28.71
N GLY A 407 -0.86 22.68 27.61
CA GLY A 407 -0.16 22.87 26.35
C GLY A 407 0.69 24.14 26.41
N GLN A 408 1.91 24.08 25.90
CA GLN A 408 2.77 25.24 25.71
C GLN A 408 3.27 25.26 24.26
N GLU A 409 3.33 26.45 23.68
CA GLU A 409 3.99 26.65 22.38
C GLU A 409 5.49 26.44 22.52
N ARG A 410 6.11 25.88 21.47
CA ARG A 410 7.57 25.82 21.41
C ARG A 410 8.12 27.23 21.22
N GLU A 411 9.27 27.51 21.84
CA GLU A 411 9.92 28.83 21.76
C GLU A 411 10.17 29.26 20.31
N GLU A 412 10.54 28.30 19.45
CA GLU A 412 10.71 28.53 18.00
C GLU A 412 9.43 29.02 17.29
N GLU A 413 8.24 28.58 17.72
CA GLU A 413 6.97 29.01 17.14
C GLU A 413 6.52 30.35 17.69
N VAL A 414 6.76 30.63 18.97
CA VAL A 414 6.52 31.97 19.55
C VAL A 414 7.31 33.01 18.77
N LEU A 415 8.60 32.76 18.52
CA LEU A 415 9.46 33.62 17.72
C LEU A 415 9.00 33.69 16.25
N SER A 416 8.64 32.56 15.65
CA SER A 416 8.11 32.51 14.28
C SER A 416 6.87 33.39 14.11
N ASN A 417 5.93 33.33 15.07
CA ASN A 417 4.70 34.11 15.04
C ASN A 417 4.96 35.61 15.23
N GLN A 418 5.90 35.98 16.08
CA GLN A 418 6.33 37.37 16.23
C GLN A 418 6.92 37.90 14.92
N VAL A 419 7.81 37.15 14.28
CA VAL A 419 8.41 37.51 12.98
C VAL A 419 7.35 37.66 11.89
N ARG A 420 6.39 36.74 11.81
CA ARG A 420 5.25 36.84 10.87
C ARG A 420 4.44 38.12 11.11
N ALA A 421 4.12 38.44 12.36
CA ALA A 421 3.36 39.64 12.71
C ALA A 421 4.09 40.92 12.29
N VAL A 422 5.42 40.97 12.48
CA VAL A 422 6.23 42.13 12.06
C VAL A 422 6.25 42.28 10.55
N LEU A 423 6.59 41.21 9.81
CA LEU A 423 6.72 41.28 8.36
C LEU A 423 5.38 41.55 7.65
N THR A 424 4.29 40.96 8.13
CA THR A 424 2.94 41.29 7.64
C THR A 424 2.56 42.74 7.97
N GLY A 425 2.91 43.24 9.16
CA GLY A 425 2.72 44.65 9.53
C GLY A 425 3.51 45.63 8.66
N LEU A 426 4.67 45.20 8.14
CA LEU A 426 5.48 45.93 7.16
C LEU A 426 4.97 45.80 5.72
N GLY A 427 3.85 45.10 5.50
CA GLY A 427 3.21 44.95 4.19
C GLY A 427 3.74 43.78 3.35
N PHE A 428 4.57 42.90 3.92
CA PHE A 428 5.02 41.69 3.22
C PHE A 428 3.91 40.63 3.21
N GLN A 429 3.86 39.86 2.13
CA GLN A 429 3.00 38.70 1.98
C GLN A 429 3.79 37.41 2.25
N GLU A 430 3.29 36.58 3.17
CA GLU A 430 3.91 35.28 3.46
C GLU A 430 3.67 34.32 2.29
N ILE A 431 4.70 33.57 1.92
CA ILE A 431 4.64 32.48 0.95
C ILE A 431 4.98 31.15 1.64
N MET A 432 4.65 30.04 0.99
CA MET A 432 5.07 28.71 1.42
C MET A 432 5.72 27.98 0.24
N SER A 433 7.06 27.95 0.20
CA SER A 433 7.77 27.19 -0.82
C SER A 433 7.79 25.70 -0.51
N LEU A 434 8.05 24.88 -1.52
CA LEU A 434 8.32 23.46 -1.30
C LEU A 434 9.66 23.30 -0.58
N MET A 435 9.74 22.28 0.30
CA MET A 435 10.98 21.84 0.94
C MET A 435 11.95 21.17 -0.04
N GLN A 436 11.42 20.66 -1.16
CA GLN A 436 12.18 19.94 -2.18
C GLN A 436 12.35 20.78 -3.45
N THR A 437 13.55 20.77 -4.00
CA THR A 437 13.93 21.51 -5.21
C THR A 437 15.01 20.75 -5.99
N THR A 438 15.63 21.40 -6.97
CA THR A 438 16.74 20.87 -7.76
C THR A 438 18.08 21.45 -7.33
N GLU A 439 19.16 20.70 -7.53
CA GLU A 439 20.53 21.21 -7.36
C GLU A 439 20.78 22.46 -8.21
N GLU A 440 20.21 22.50 -9.42
CA GLU A 440 20.34 23.64 -10.35
C GLU A 440 19.74 24.92 -9.75
N ASN A 441 18.49 24.87 -9.28
CA ASN A 441 17.82 26.04 -8.70
C ASN A 441 18.47 26.42 -7.36
N HIS A 442 18.81 25.43 -6.53
CA HIS A 442 19.28 25.67 -5.18
C HIS A 442 20.73 26.15 -5.09
N PHE A 443 21.57 25.77 -6.06
CA PHE A 443 22.99 26.14 -6.05
C PHE A 443 23.41 26.89 -7.31
N THR A 444 23.28 26.26 -8.47
CA THR A 444 23.86 26.76 -9.73
C THR A 444 23.29 28.13 -10.11
N LYS A 445 21.97 28.31 -10.10
CA LYS A 445 21.34 29.58 -10.48
C LYS A 445 21.63 30.71 -9.50
N LEU A 446 21.86 30.39 -8.22
CA LEU A 446 22.29 31.31 -7.18
C LEU A 446 23.80 31.63 -7.23
N GLY A 447 24.57 30.99 -8.11
CA GLY A 447 26.03 31.13 -8.15
C GLY A 447 26.73 30.49 -6.96
N LEU A 448 26.03 29.64 -6.19
CA LEU A 448 26.58 28.91 -5.06
C LEU A 448 27.24 27.62 -5.55
N LYS A 449 28.34 27.24 -4.90
CA LYS A 449 28.92 25.90 -5.07
C LYS A 449 28.19 24.96 -4.11
N PRO A 450 27.69 23.80 -4.57
CA PRO A 450 27.12 22.81 -3.68
C PRO A 450 28.16 22.40 -2.63
N GLY A 451 27.79 22.51 -1.34
CA GLY A 451 28.54 21.94 -0.23
C GLY A 451 28.03 20.54 0.09
N ASP A 452 28.00 20.21 1.38
CA ASP A 452 27.35 19.01 1.91
C ASP A 452 25.84 19.29 2.13
N TYR A 453 24.96 18.50 1.52
CA TYR A 453 23.49 18.67 1.61
C TYR A 453 22.75 17.33 1.50
N VAL A 454 21.47 17.35 1.91
CA VAL A 454 20.60 16.17 1.90
C VAL A 454 20.00 15.93 0.51
N ARG A 455 20.13 14.69 0.01
CA ARG A 455 19.64 14.25 -1.31
C ARG A 455 18.61 13.14 -1.17
N ILE A 456 17.60 13.17 -2.02
CA ILE A 456 16.57 12.14 -2.11
C ILE A 456 17.01 11.12 -3.16
N GLU A 457 17.17 9.85 -2.75
CA GLU A 457 17.65 8.77 -3.63
C GLU A 457 16.65 8.43 -4.75
N ASN A 458 15.35 8.32 -4.41
CA ASN A 458 14.30 7.88 -5.31
C ASN A 458 13.16 8.93 -5.42
N PRO A 459 13.43 10.13 -5.96
CA PRO A 459 12.41 11.17 -6.09
C PRO A 459 11.38 10.77 -7.14
N LYS A 460 10.08 10.98 -6.85
CA LYS A 460 9.00 10.67 -7.80
C LYS A 460 9.04 11.57 -9.05
N THR A 461 9.60 12.77 -8.93
CA THR A 461 9.75 13.74 -10.01
C THR A 461 11.22 14.14 -10.10
N PHE A 462 11.78 14.20 -11.30
CA PHE A 462 13.17 14.65 -11.53
C PHE A 462 13.48 16.03 -10.93
N GLY A 463 12.47 16.89 -10.71
CA GLY A 463 12.60 18.23 -10.15
C GLY A 463 12.69 18.34 -8.62
N GLN A 464 12.81 17.22 -7.88
CA GLN A 464 12.71 17.20 -6.41
C GLN A 464 13.77 16.28 -5.77
N ASN A 465 15.04 16.46 -6.12
CA ASN A 465 16.14 15.61 -5.64
C ASN A 465 16.93 16.20 -4.45
N VAL A 466 16.69 17.47 -4.10
CA VAL A 466 17.37 18.18 -3.00
C VAL A 466 16.37 18.64 -1.97
N VAL A 467 16.72 18.50 -0.68
CA VAL A 467 16.02 19.18 0.42
C VAL A 467 16.70 20.53 0.69
N ARG A 468 15.93 21.61 0.78
CA ARG A 468 16.45 22.97 0.91
C ARG A 468 17.32 23.18 2.17
N CYS A 469 18.46 23.85 2.02
CA CYS A 469 19.36 24.27 3.10
C CYS A 469 19.32 25.79 3.38
N HIS A 470 18.52 26.53 2.61
CA HIS A 470 18.21 27.94 2.78
C HIS A 470 16.85 28.26 2.14
N LEU A 471 16.25 29.42 2.44
CA LEU A 471 14.91 29.77 1.96
C LEU A 471 14.93 30.69 0.73
N MET A 472 16.05 31.35 0.42
CA MET A 472 16.17 32.27 -0.73
C MET A 472 15.63 31.70 -2.06
N THR A 473 15.84 30.40 -2.32
CA THR A 473 15.39 29.77 -3.58
C THR A 473 13.88 29.90 -3.76
N GLY A 474 13.10 29.66 -2.70
CA GLY A 474 11.64 29.73 -2.76
C GLY A 474 11.15 31.13 -3.11
N ILE A 475 11.74 32.16 -2.49
CA ILE A 475 11.40 33.57 -2.78
C ILE A 475 11.71 33.93 -4.24
N LEU A 476 12.89 33.54 -4.75
CA LEU A 476 13.27 33.82 -6.14
C LEU A 476 12.35 33.11 -7.16
N GLU A 477 11.97 31.85 -6.90
CA GLU A 477 11.00 31.14 -7.73
C GLU A 477 9.62 31.82 -7.72
N VAL A 478 9.20 32.37 -6.59
CA VAL A 478 7.93 33.12 -6.52
C VAL A 478 8.03 34.44 -7.28
N PHE A 479 9.15 35.18 -7.18
CA PHE A 479 9.35 36.38 -8.01
C PHE A 479 9.35 36.07 -9.51
N GLN A 480 10.00 34.98 -9.93
CA GLN A 480 9.95 34.52 -11.33
C GLN A 480 8.51 34.25 -11.78
N LYS A 481 7.74 33.49 -10.99
CA LYS A 481 6.34 33.15 -11.31
C LYS A 481 5.45 34.39 -11.37
N ASN A 482 5.75 35.40 -10.55
CA ASN A 482 5.01 36.65 -10.46
C ASN A 482 5.68 37.82 -11.22
N ARG A 483 6.60 37.55 -12.15
CA ARG A 483 7.36 38.60 -12.84
C ARG A 483 6.50 39.65 -13.55
N LEU A 484 5.32 39.23 -14.04
CA LEU A 484 4.34 40.09 -14.73
C LEU A 484 3.39 40.85 -13.79
N ALA A 485 3.33 40.49 -12.50
CA ALA A 485 2.47 41.16 -11.55
C ALA A 485 3.05 42.55 -11.16
N PRO A 486 2.19 43.48 -10.68
CA PRO A 486 2.62 44.82 -10.28
C PRO A 486 3.75 44.82 -9.26
N LYS A 487 4.54 45.89 -9.26
CA LYS A 487 5.63 46.16 -8.31
C LYS A 487 5.23 47.37 -7.43
N PRO A 488 5.75 47.48 -6.19
CA PRO A 488 6.69 46.57 -5.54
C PRO A 488 6.06 45.23 -5.14
N GLN A 489 6.85 44.16 -5.15
CA GLN A 489 6.48 42.86 -4.56
C GLN A 489 7.30 42.63 -3.29
N LEU A 490 6.60 42.34 -2.19
CA LEU A 490 7.16 42.13 -0.87
C LEU A 490 6.78 40.73 -0.40
N PHE A 491 7.72 39.79 -0.44
CA PHE A 491 7.47 38.41 -0.03
C PHE A 491 8.37 38.00 1.11
N PHE A 492 7.85 37.19 2.02
CA PHE A 492 8.65 36.55 3.06
C PHE A 492 8.20 35.12 3.30
N GLU A 493 9.06 34.34 3.91
CA GLU A 493 8.74 32.98 4.34
C GLU A 493 9.45 32.68 5.66
N VAL A 494 8.70 32.08 6.60
CA VAL A 494 9.25 31.48 7.81
C VAL A 494 9.15 29.96 7.67
N GLY A 495 10.28 29.28 7.62
CA GLY A 495 10.30 27.85 7.30
C GLY A 495 11.56 27.13 7.72
N ASP A 496 11.46 25.81 7.78
CA ASP A 496 12.58 24.93 8.15
C ASP A 496 13.53 24.73 6.96
N VAL A 497 14.81 24.64 7.27
CA VAL A 497 15.86 24.18 6.37
C VAL A 497 16.57 22.98 6.98
N VAL A 498 17.15 22.14 6.12
CA VAL A 498 17.83 20.91 6.55
C VAL A 498 19.31 20.98 6.16
N PHE A 499 20.17 20.54 7.06
CA PHE A 499 21.61 20.42 6.83
C PHE A 499 22.12 19.07 7.35
N LEU A 500 23.30 18.66 6.91
CA LEU A 500 23.93 17.44 7.41
C LEU A 500 24.55 17.72 8.78
N ASP A 501 24.24 16.87 9.74
CA ASP A 501 24.78 16.90 11.10
C ASP A 501 25.04 15.46 11.54
N LEU A 502 26.27 14.99 11.31
CA LEU A 502 26.67 13.60 11.54
C LEU A 502 26.67 13.20 13.02
N GLU A 503 26.53 14.16 13.95
CA GLU A 503 26.43 13.88 15.38
C GLU A 503 25.00 13.50 15.81
N GLN A 504 23.99 13.85 15.01
CA GLN A 504 22.59 13.50 15.25
C GLN A 504 22.29 12.06 14.82
N GLU A 505 21.31 11.42 15.46
CA GLU A 505 20.87 10.05 15.14
C GLU A 505 20.51 9.88 13.66
N THR A 506 19.85 10.88 13.07
CA THR A 506 19.43 10.90 11.66
C THR A 506 20.52 11.40 10.72
N SER A 507 21.70 11.79 11.23
CA SER A 507 22.77 12.46 10.50
C SER A 507 22.34 13.78 9.82
N THR A 508 21.24 14.38 10.28
CA THR A 508 20.68 15.63 9.75
C THR A 508 20.24 16.54 10.89
N GLY A 509 20.47 17.84 10.71
CA GLY A 509 19.95 18.90 11.57
C GLY A 509 18.87 19.72 10.87
N GLN A 510 18.00 20.34 11.65
CA GLN A 510 16.95 21.24 11.16
C GLN A 510 17.05 22.59 11.87
N GLU A 511 16.80 23.67 11.13
CA GLU A 511 16.85 25.03 11.66
C GLU A 511 15.70 25.86 11.07
N ARG A 512 14.98 26.58 11.92
CA ARG A 512 13.95 27.53 11.49
C ARG A 512 14.60 28.84 11.05
N ARG A 513 14.27 29.29 9.84
CA ARG A 513 14.76 30.55 9.28
C ARG A 513 13.62 31.44 8.82
N VAL A 514 13.92 32.71 8.63
CA VAL A 514 13.08 33.62 7.85
C VAL A 514 13.88 34.22 6.72
N VAL A 515 13.25 34.32 5.56
CA VAL A 515 13.73 35.07 4.41
C VAL A 515 12.69 36.11 4.04
N PHE A 516 13.13 37.27 3.59
CA PHE A 516 12.27 38.30 3.04
C PHE A 516 12.95 38.96 1.85
N GLY A 517 12.17 39.25 0.81
CA GLY A 517 12.64 39.84 -0.43
C GLY A 517 11.74 40.96 -0.91
N ILE A 518 12.36 41.96 -1.53
CA ILE A 518 11.72 43.11 -2.16
C ILE A 518 12.12 43.09 -3.63
N SER A 519 11.14 43.02 -4.53
CA SER A 519 11.36 43.21 -5.96
C SER A 519 10.69 44.50 -6.41
N ASP A 520 11.50 45.46 -6.85
CA ASP A 520 11.07 46.76 -7.36
C ASP A 520 12.17 47.41 -8.22
N ALA A 521 11.82 48.40 -9.05
CA ALA A 521 12.80 49.16 -9.81
C ALA A 521 13.81 49.91 -8.92
N GLY A 522 13.39 50.34 -7.72
CA GLY A 522 14.23 51.02 -6.74
C GLY A 522 14.81 50.14 -5.64
N ALA A 523 14.55 48.82 -5.65
CA ALA A 523 14.95 47.92 -4.57
C ALA A 523 16.48 47.90 -4.38
N GLY A 524 16.93 48.26 -3.17
CA GLY A 524 18.35 48.33 -2.82
C GLY A 524 18.65 47.86 -1.40
N TYR A 525 19.93 47.92 -1.04
CA TYR A 525 20.42 47.49 0.29
C TYR A 525 19.71 48.20 1.45
N ALA A 526 19.38 49.49 1.30
CA ALA A 526 18.75 50.28 2.36
C ALA A 526 17.34 49.81 2.70
N ASP A 527 16.58 49.31 1.71
CA ASP A 527 15.21 48.84 1.91
C ASP A 527 15.20 47.58 2.78
N VAL A 528 16.01 46.58 2.43
CA VAL A 528 16.10 45.33 3.20
C VAL A 528 16.79 45.51 4.55
N ARG A 529 17.72 46.46 4.66
CA ARG A 529 18.29 46.82 5.96
C ARG A 529 17.23 47.41 6.89
N SER A 530 16.36 48.29 6.37
CA SER A 530 15.29 48.90 7.18
C SER A 530 14.31 47.84 7.70
N VAL A 531 14.03 46.81 6.91
CA VAL A 531 13.20 45.65 7.32
C VAL A 531 13.91 44.82 8.39
N MET A 532 15.22 44.53 8.22
CA MET A 532 16.02 43.82 9.23
C MET A 532 16.08 44.59 10.55
N ASP A 533 16.33 45.90 10.51
CA ASP A 533 16.39 46.76 11.69
C ASP A 533 15.04 46.83 12.41
N ALA A 534 13.93 46.91 11.67
CA ALA A 534 12.60 46.84 12.25
C ALA A 534 12.34 45.48 12.91
N LEU A 535 12.69 44.38 12.24
CA LEU A 535 12.52 43.03 12.77
C LEU A 535 13.31 42.84 14.06
N LEU A 536 14.61 43.16 14.07
CA LEU A 536 15.45 43.01 15.26
C LEU A 536 14.94 43.88 16.43
N ARG A 537 14.52 45.11 16.16
CA ARG A 537 13.95 45.99 17.19
C ARG A 537 12.72 45.39 17.85
N GLU A 538 11.78 44.87 17.06
CA GLU A 538 10.57 44.23 17.59
C GLU A 538 10.89 42.93 18.33
N LEU A 539 12.00 42.25 17.99
CA LEU A 539 12.54 41.11 18.72
C LEU A 539 13.37 41.52 19.97
N GLY A 540 13.48 42.82 20.27
CA GLY A 540 14.26 43.33 21.41
C GLY A 540 15.78 43.16 21.24
N ARG A 541 16.28 43.14 20.01
CA ARG A 541 17.69 42.98 19.65
C ARG A 541 18.21 44.21 18.88
N GLU A 542 19.51 44.45 18.98
CA GLU A 542 20.23 45.42 18.14
C GLU A 542 21.14 44.68 17.16
N GLY A 543 21.11 45.10 15.89
CA GLY A 543 21.89 44.49 14.82
C GLY A 543 23.16 45.27 14.47
N GLU A 544 24.30 44.58 14.42
CA GLU A 544 25.53 45.10 13.84
C GLU A 544 25.76 44.51 12.43
N TYR A 545 26.26 45.34 11.52
CA TYR A 545 26.40 44.99 10.10
C TYR A 545 27.86 45.08 9.67
N GLU A 546 28.33 44.03 8.99
CA GLU A 546 29.67 43.98 8.42
C GLU A 546 29.60 43.57 6.96
N ALA A 547 30.39 44.23 6.09
CA ALA A 547 30.48 43.87 4.68
C ALA A 547 30.92 42.41 4.53
N TYR A 548 30.17 41.63 3.73
CA TYR A 548 30.40 40.19 3.60
C TYR A 548 30.29 39.73 2.14
N PRO A 549 31.29 39.04 1.59
CA PRO A 549 31.19 38.49 0.24
C PRO A 549 30.29 37.24 0.24
N HIS A 550 29.19 37.30 -0.51
CA HIS A 550 28.29 36.15 -0.74
C HIS A 550 27.94 36.05 -2.23
N ALA A 551 28.08 34.87 -2.82
CA ALA A 551 28.03 34.69 -4.28
C ALA A 551 26.66 35.04 -4.90
N ALA A 552 25.57 34.87 -4.15
CA ALA A 552 24.23 35.22 -4.61
C ALA A 552 23.97 36.74 -4.72
N TYR A 553 24.85 37.58 -4.17
CA TYR A 553 24.66 39.03 -4.06
C TYR A 553 25.73 39.83 -4.81
N ILE A 554 25.46 41.12 -5.03
CA ILE A 554 26.41 42.05 -5.65
C ILE A 554 27.61 42.28 -4.70
N PRO A 555 28.86 42.09 -5.16
CA PRO A 555 30.05 42.41 -4.38
C PRO A 555 30.04 43.85 -3.86
N GLY A 556 30.24 44.02 -2.55
CA GLY A 556 30.21 45.33 -1.89
C GLY A 556 28.81 45.88 -1.55
N ARG A 557 27.72 45.19 -1.94
CA ARG A 557 26.33 45.54 -1.59
C ARG A 557 25.64 44.46 -0.76
N THR A 558 26.40 43.85 0.14
CA THR A 558 25.97 42.75 1.00
C THR A 558 26.57 42.91 2.38
N ALA A 559 25.80 42.62 3.42
CA ALA A 559 26.28 42.60 4.78
C ALA A 559 25.81 41.33 5.50
N ARG A 560 26.66 40.83 6.40
CA ARG A 560 26.25 39.86 7.43
C ARG A 560 25.78 40.61 8.67
N VAL A 561 24.83 40.02 9.41
CA VAL A 561 24.16 40.64 10.56
C VAL A 561 24.51 39.89 11.84
N ARG A 562 24.90 40.64 12.86
CA ARG A 562 25.19 40.12 14.20
C ARG A 562 24.21 40.67 15.23
N ALA A 563 23.60 39.78 16.01
CA ALA A 563 22.79 40.11 17.19
C ALA A 563 23.25 39.19 18.34
N GLY A 564 24.36 39.54 18.99
CA GLY A 564 25.14 38.60 19.80
C GLY A 564 26.06 37.75 18.92
N GLU A 565 25.48 36.82 18.16
CA GLU A 565 26.18 35.99 17.17
C GLU A 565 25.77 36.30 15.73
N TRP A 566 26.41 35.67 14.73
CA TRP A 566 26.11 35.87 13.31
C TRP A 566 24.83 35.13 12.93
N ILE A 567 23.74 35.89 12.75
CA ILE A 567 22.39 35.36 12.57
C ILE A 567 21.95 35.25 11.11
N GLY A 568 22.59 35.97 10.19
CA GLY A 568 22.13 36.01 8.80
C GLY A 568 22.88 37.01 7.92
N PHE A 569 22.32 37.28 6.75
CA PHE A 569 22.85 38.21 5.76
C PHE A 569 21.74 38.90 4.97
N LEU A 570 22.04 40.05 4.38
CA LEU A 570 21.17 40.76 3.47
C LEU A 570 21.96 41.53 2.41
N GLY A 571 21.31 41.82 1.28
CA GLY A 571 21.92 42.59 0.22
C GLY A 571 21.09 42.66 -1.06
N GLU A 572 21.72 43.20 -2.10
CA GLU A 572 21.17 43.24 -3.47
C GLU A 572 21.59 41.98 -4.23
N ILE A 573 20.62 41.24 -4.79
CA ILE A 573 20.87 40.01 -5.54
C ILE A 573 21.67 40.31 -6.80
N HIS A 574 22.65 39.46 -7.10
CA HIS A 574 23.54 39.64 -8.25
C HIS A 574 22.75 39.60 -9.58
N PRO A 575 23.01 40.49 -10.56
CA PRO A 575 22.29 40.51 -11.84
C PRO A 575 22.32 39.18 -12.59
N GLN A 576 23.44 38.44 -12.52
CA GLN A 576 23.53 37.09 -13.10
C GLN A 576 22.53 36.12 -12.46
N VAL A 577 22.30 36.20 -11.14
CA VAL A 577 21.32 35.35 -10.46
C VAL A 577 19.91 35.71 -10.91
N LEU A 578 19.59 37.00 -11.01
CA LEU A 578 18.30 37.45 -11.53
C LEU A 578 18.05 36.95 -12.97
N ASN A 579 19.06 37.02 -13.82
CA ASN A 579 19.01 36.48 -15.18
C ASN A 579 18.80 34.96 -15.18
N ASN A 580 19.49 34.22 -14.32
CA ASN A 580 19.35 32.75 -14.21
C ASN A 580 17.93 32.32 -13.78
N PHE A 581 17.23 33.16 -13.02
CA PHE A 581 15.83 32.95 -12.61
C PHE A 581 14.81 33.69 -13.48
N ASP A 582 15.20 34.33 -14.59
CA ASP A 582 14.33 35.13 -15.45
C ASP A 582 13.55 36.24 -14.72
N ILE A 583 14.20 36.91 -13.76
CA ILE A 583 13.61 38.00 -12.97
C ILE A 583 14.04 39.35 -13.57
N PRO A 584 13.11 40.17 -14.10
CA PRO A 584 13.46 41.39 -14.83
C PRO A 584 13.68 42.64 -13.96
N TYR A 585 13.34 42.58 -12.67
CA TYR A 585 13.47 43.70 -11.74
C TYR A 585 14.56 43.42 -10.71
N PRO A 586 15.26 44.46 -10.21
CA PRO A 586 16.14 44.33 -9.05
C PRO A 586 15.44 43.63 -7.87
N VAL A 587 16.20 42.83 -7.14
CA VAL A 587 15.74 42.18 -5.90
C VAL A 587 16.74 42.48 -4.81
N ALA A 588 16.25 42.99 -3.68
CA ALA A 588 16.98 43.03 -2.43
C ALA A 588 16.39 41.98 -1.48
N MET A 589 17.22 41.22 -0.78
CA MET A 589 16.77 40.10 0.06
C MET A 589 17.63 39.93 1.31
N GLY A 590 17.02 39.50 2.40
CA GLY A 590 17.71 39.03 3.61
C GLY A 590 17.22 37.66 4.07
N GLU A 591 18.10 36.86 4.66
CA GLU A 591 17.80 35.60 5.34
C GLU A 591 18.48 35.58 6.72
N LEU A 592 17.77 35.09 7.73
CA LEU A 592 18.27 34.94 9.09
C LEU A 592 17.77 33.64 9.74
N SER A 593 18.55 33.13 10.69
CA SER A 593 18.24 31.97 11.51
C SER A 593 17.67 32.36 12.88
N PHE A 594 16.64 31.64 13.31
CA PHE A 594 16.04 31.78 14.65
C PHE A 594 16.82 31.04 15.73
N GLY A 595 17.45 29.90 15.40
CA GLY A 595 18.21 29.12 16.38
C GLY A 595 19.42 29.86 16.96
N ARG A 596 19.78 31.00 16.36
CA ARG A 596 20.86 31.90 16.78
C ARG A 596 20.37 33.18 17.45
N ILE A 597 19.06 33.28 17.67
CA ILE A 597 18.37 34.44 18.26
C ILE A 597 17.74 34.07 19.61
N ILE A 598 17.28 32.83 19.75
CA ILE A 598 16.84 32.23 21.02
C ILE A 598 18.08 31.91 21.85
#